data_AF-A0A6P0YRQ8-F1
#
_entry.id   AF-A0A6P0YRQ8-F1
#
_cell.length_a   1.000
_cell.length_b   1.000
_cell.length_c   1.000
_cell.angle_alpha   90.00
_cell.angle_beta   90.00
_cell.angle_gamma   90.00
#
_symmetry.space_group_name_H-M   'P 1'
#
loop_
_entity.id
_entity.type
_entity.pdbx_description
1 polymer ?
#
loop_
_entity_poly.entity_id
_entity_poly.type
_entity_poly.pdbx_seq_one_letter_code
_entity_poly.pdbx_strand_id
1 'polypeptide(L)'
;MPINQTIIVNSISDTNDGDLSNGITTLREGIAAANASQGSTTIIFDLPDDSVISLTDTLDILGDLIIDASDVDGLEIKGDQSFDLILLGKDADVTLKNLTLTDGANGVKMGNSGSLSLEGTDINDSSEYAIAARNGNTIDISADSTFANNDAGAISLNSRNTVNAAGDLNGAIEVNDRNTVDIDGSLTGTVVGDDLNTISIGKDAVGDITLHRSNNLTVGDDIDGSLTAGDGNTISVADDIYEDATLGRKNTVTVGDRIGDDLTIKSKNTINVGGDIGDDISAGNWNELTIGGNV
;
A
#
# COMPACT_ATOMS: atom_id res chain seq x y z
N MET A 1 -34.95 5.64 -2.67
CA MET A 1 -34.11 5.40 -1.47
C MET A 1 -33.17 4.29 -1.86
N PRO A 2 -31.85 4.42 -1.61
CA PRO A 2 -30.94 3.28 -1.76
C PRO A 2 -31.47 2.14 -0.90
N ILE A 3 -31.50 0.92 -1.44
CA ILE A 3 -31.88 -0.26 -0.69
C ILE A 3 -30.57 -0.87 -0.23
N ASN A 4 -30.33 -0.90 1.08
CA ASN A 4 -29.23 -1.70 1.62
C ASN A 4 -29.66 -3.17 1.53
N GLN A 5 -28.94 -3.94 0.72
CA GLN A 5 -29.21 -5.36 0.51
C GLN A 5 -28.16 -6.20 1.25
N THR A 6 -28.59 -7.27 1.89
CA THR A 6 -27.68 -8.30 2.43
C THR A 6 -27.80 -9.56 1.60
N ILE A 7 -26.67 -10.11 1.17
CA ILE A 7 -26.56 -11.38 0.45
C ILE A 7 -25.75 -12.35 1.33
N ILE A 8 -26.25 -13.58 1.49
CA ILE A 8 -25.58 -14.62 2.25
C ILE A 8 -24.92 -15.59 1.28
N VAL A 9 -23.60 -15.72 1.33
CA VAL A 9 -22.83 -16.71 0.60
C VAL A 9 -22.75 -17.98 1.45
N ASN A 10 -23.17 -19.11 0.90
CA ASN A 10 -23.22 -20.40 1.60
C ASN A 10 -22.59 -21.54 0.80
N SER A 11 -21.79 -21.18 -0.22
CA SER A 11 -21.07 -22.12 -1.07
C SER A 11 -19.66 -21.62 -1.37
N ILE A 12 -18.70 -22.54 -1.28
CA ILE A 12 -17.30 -22.32 -1.67
C ILE A 12 -17.05 -22.46 -3.18
N SER A 13 -18.08 -22.81 -3.96
CA SER A 13 -17.94 -22.96 -5.41
C SER A 13 -17.74 -21.61 -6.09
N ASP A 14 -16.93 -21.56 -7.13
CA ASP A 14 -16.75 -20.36 -7.95
C ASP A 14 -17.56 -20.43 -9.25
N THR A 15 -18.87 -20.34 -9.13
CA THR A 15 -19.80 -20.38 -10.28
C THR A 15 -20.78 -19.21 -10.22
N ASN A 16 -21.34 -18.84 -11.36
CA ASN A 16 -22.46 -17.90 -11.43
C ASN A 16 -23.55 -18.43 -12.36
N ASP A 17 -24.63 -18.94 -11.77
CA ASP A 17 -25.82 -19.39 -12.50
C ASP A 17 -26.91 -18.30 -12.63
N GLY A 18 -26.74 -17.18 -11.92
CA GLY A 18 -27.64 -16.04 -11.92
C GLY A 18 -28.92 -16.21 -11.09
N ASP A 19 -29.06 -17.28 -10.31
CA ASP A 19 -30.25 -17.59 -9.52
C ASP A 19 -29.95 -17.76 -8.02
N LEU A 20 -30.03 -16.65 -7.29
CA LEU A 20 -29.90 -16.64 -5.82
C LEU A 20 -31.02 -17.39 -5.07
N SER A 21 -32.06 -17.88 -5.77
CA SER A 21 -33.22 -18.54 -5.14
C SER A 21 -33.14 -20.06 -5.07
N ASN A 22 -32.11 -20.66 -5.69
CA ASN A 22 -31.91 -22.12 -5.76
C ASN A 22 -31.44 -22.73 -4.41
N GLY A 23 -31.13 -21.90 -3.41
CA GLY A 23 -30.66 -22.28 -2.07
C GLY A 23 -29.14 -22.36 -1.91
N ILE A 24 -28.38 -22.13 -2.98
CA ILE A 24 -26.92 -22.09 -3.04
C ILE A 24 -26.51 -20.74 -3.62
N THR A 25 -25.75 -19.97 -2.86
CA THR A 25 -25.22 -18.67 -3.30
C THR A 25 -23.71 -18.71 -3.19
N THR A 26 -23.02 -18.51 -4.31
CA THR A 26 -21.56 -18.32 -4.34
C THR A 26 -21.18 -16.85 -4.12
N LEU A 27 -19.90 -16.60 -3.80
CA LEU A 27 -19.37 -15.23 -3.76
C LEU A 27 -19.52 -14.52 -5.12
N ARG A 28 -19.24 -15.22 -6.23
CA ARG A 28 -19.36 -14.66 -7.58
C ARG A 28 -20.79 -14.26 -7.92
N GLU A 29 -21.78 -15.05 -7.49
CA GLU A 29 -23.20 -14.71 -7.64
C GLU A 29 -23.60 -13.50 -6.80
N GLY A 30 -23.13 -13.46 -5.55
CA GLY A 30 -23.36 -12.33 -4.66
C GLY A 30 -22.83 -11.03 -5.23
N ILE A 31 -21.60 -11.04 -5.76
CA ILE A 31 -20.99 -9.87 -6.42
C ILE A 31 -21.75 -9.50 -7.69
N ALA A 32 -22.12 -10.47 -8.54
CA ALA A 32 -22.89 -10.19 -9.74
C ALA A 32 -24.25 -9.55 -9.44
N ALA A 33 -24.94 -10.01 -8.39
CA ALA A 33 -26.18 -9.42 -7.92
C ALA A 33 -25.98 -8.02 -7.33
N ALA A 34 -24.91 -7.81 -6.55
CA ALA A 34 -24.54 -6.51 -6.02
C ALA A 34 -24.30 -5.50 -7.16
N ASN A 35 -23.55 -5.88 -8.19
CA ASN A 35 -23.28 -5.07 -9.38
C ASN A 35 -24.54 -4.71 -10.18
N ALA A 36 -25.59 -5.55 -10.11
CA ALA A 36 -26.88 -5.29 -10.77
C ALA A 36 -27.83 -4.42 -9.93
N SER A 37 -27.51 -4.21 -8.65
CA SER A 37 -28.32 -3.45 -7.70
C SER A 37 -27.97 -1.96 -7.71
N GLN A 38 -28.87 -1.13 -7.18
CA GLN A 38 -28.59 0.28 -6.91
C GLN A 38 -28.40 0.51 -5.42
N GLY A 39 -27.26 1.06 -5.02
CA GLY A 39 -26.91 1.32 -3.63
C GLY A 39 -25.85 0.36 -3.11
N SER A 40 -25.59 0.43 -1.80
CA SER A 40 -24.59 -0.41 -1.14
C SER A 40 -25.16 -1.79 -0.81
N THR A 41 -24.43 -2.83 -1.16
CA THR A 41 -24.72 -4.22 -0.79
C THR A 41 -23.73 -4.70 0.27
N THR A 42 -24.18 -5.54 1.18
CA THR A 42 -23.32 -6.28 2.11
C THR A 42 -23.41 -7.77 1.79
N ILE A 43 -22.26 -8.40 1.56
CA ILE A 43 -22.11 -9.84 1.47
C ILE A 43 -21.62 -10.34 2.83
N ILE A 44 -22.33 -11.32 3.39
CA ILE A 44 -21.93 -12.07 4.59
C ILE A 44 -21.84 -13.57 4.25
N PHE A 45 -21.24 -14.36 5.14
CA PHE A 45 -20.97 -15.77 4.91
C PHE A 45 -21.68 -16.68 5.92
N ASP A 46 -22.26 -17.77 5.43
CA ASP A 46 -22.76 -18.92 6.18
C ASP A 46 -21.96 -20.15 5.71
N LEU A 47 -20.69 -20.16 6.10
CA LEU A 47 -19.70 -21.18 5.74
C LEU A 47 -19.04 -21.71 7.01
N PRO A 48 -18.49 -22.94 6.99
CA PRO A 48 -17.61 -23.40 8.07
C PRO A 48 -16.36 -22.52 8.20
N ASP A 49 -15.80 -22.44 9.40
CA ASP A 49 -14.47 -21.86 9.64
C ASP A 49 -13.40 -22.52 8.73
N ASP A 50 -12.34 -21.77 8.43
CA ASP A 50 -11.24 -22.15 7.53
C ASP A 50 -11.70 -22.54 6.10
N SER A 51 -12.86 -22.04 5.67
CA SER A 51 -13.34 -22.26 4.30
C SER A 51 -12.44 -21.57 3.28
N VAL A 52 -12.20 -22.24 2.15
CA VAL A 52 -11.42 -21.71 1.03
C VAL A 52 -12.30 -21.61 -0.21
N ILE A 53 -12.45 -20.40 -0.74
CA ILE A 53 -13.10 -20.13 -2.03
C ILE A 53 -12.01 -20.02 -3.09
N SER A 54 -11.84 -21.08 -3.89
CA SER A 54 -10.87 -21.09 -4.99
C SER A 54 -11.46 -20.48 -6.26
N LEU A 55 -10.93 -19.34 -6.67
CA LEU A 55 -11.35 -18.59 -7.84
C LEU A 55 -10.79 -19.19 -9.13
N THR A 56 -11.58 -19.08 -10.19
CA THR A 56 -11.25 -19.47 -11.56
C THR A 56 -11.02 -18.27 -12.48
N ASP A 57 -11.38 -17.07 -12.02
CA ASP A 57 -11.19 -15.79 -12.71
C ASP A 57 -11.33 -14.63 -11.70
N THR A 58 -11.00 -13.41 -12.10
CA THR A 58 -11.14 -12.19 -11.30
C THR A 58 -12.58 -11.96 -10.82
N LEU A 59 -12.74 -11.42 -9.61
CA LEU A 59 -14.00 -10.90 -9.09
C LEU A 59 -14.13 -9.39 -9.40
N ASP A 60 -14.98 -9.05 -10.37
CA ASP A 60 -15.25 -7.66 -10.75
C ASP A 60 -16.27 -7.02 -9.81
N ILE A 61 -15.89 -5.98 -9.07
CA ILE A 61 -16.79 -5.21 -8.21
C ILE A 61 -16.99 -3.82 -8.83
N LEU A 62 -18.19 -3.52 -9.31
CA LEU A 62 -18.49 -2.35 -10.13
C LEU A 62 -19.15 -1.19 -9.37
N GLY A 63 -19.47 -1.39 -8.10
CA GLY A 63 -20.13 -0.40 -7.25
C GLY A 63 -19.88 -0.68 -5.77
N ASP A 64 -20.63 0.01 -4.92
CA ASP A 64 -20.39 0.02 -3.49
C ASP A 64 -20.70 -1.33 -2.85
N LEU A 65 -19.71 -1.94 -2.20
CA LEU A 65 -19.81 -3.30 -1.68
C LEU A 65 -19.06 -3.45 -0.36
N ILE A 66 -19.71 -4.09 0.61
CA ILE A 66 -19.05 -4.58 1.82
C ILE A 66 -19.00 -6.11 1.71
N ILE A 67 -17.82 -6.70 1.81
CA ILE A 67 -17.63 -8.14 1.97
C ILE A 67 -17.18 -8.37 3.41
N ASP A 68 -18.06 -8.96 4.21
CA ASP A 68 -17.89 -9.08 5.65
C ASP A 68 -17.84 -10.56 6.06
N ALA A 69 -16.64 -11.04 6.35
CA ALA A 69 -16.39 -12.40 6.80
C ALA A 69 -16.27 -12.51 8.34
N SER A 70 -16.69 -11.49 9.09
CA SER A 70 -16.55 -11.47 10.56
C SER A 70 -17.26 -12.63 11.30
N ASP A 71 -18.21 -13.30 10.65
CA ASP A 71 -18.93 -14.45 11.21
C ASP A 71 -18.30 -15.81 10.83
N VAL A 72 -17.21 -15.82 10.05
CA VAL A 72 -16.49 -17.03 9.62
C VAL A 72 -15.00 -16.87 9.87
N ASP A 73 -14.47 -17.59 10.86
CA ASP A 73 -13.05 -17.50 11.19
C ASP A 73 -12.20 -18.11 10.06
N GLY A 74 -11.16 -17.40 9.62
CA GLY A 74 -10.17 -17.92 8.67
C GLY A 74 -10.67 -18.11 7.23
N LEU A 75 -11.69 -17.36 6.80
CA LEU A 75 -12.14 -17.42 5.40
C LEU A 75 -11.03 -16.96 4.43
N GLU A 76 -10.67 -17.83 3.49
CA GLU A 76 -9.69 -17.57 2.44
C GLU A 76 -10.37 -17.44 1.07
N ILE A 77 -10.02 -16.40 0.31
CA ILE A 77 -10.31 -16.25 -1.11
C ILE A 77 -8.99 -16.40 -1.86
N LYS A 78 -8.92 -17.45 -2.68
CA LYS A 78 -7.66 -17.94 -3.24
C LYS A 78 -7.70 -17.95 -4.76
N GLY A 79 -6.65 -17.43 -5.41
CA GLY A 79 -6.44 -17.54 -6.85
C GLY A 79 -5.41 -18.58 -7.24
N ASP A 80 -4.73 -18.35 -8.36
CA ASP A 80 -3.63 -19.18 -8.89
C ASP A 80 -2.45 -18.35 -9.41
N GLN A 81 -2.38 -17.08 -9.02
CA GLN A 81 -1.42 -16.05 -9.43
C GLN A 81 -1.50 -15.61 -10.90
N SER A 82 -2.46 -16.11 -11.68
CA SER A 82 -2.60 -15.76 -13.11
C SER A 82 -3.51 -14.55 -13.39
N PHE A 83 -4.28 -14.10 -12.39
CA PHE A 83 -5.22 -12.98 -12.48
C PHE A 83 -5.32 -12.21 -11.17
N ASP A 84 -5.77 -10.96 -11.23
CA ASP A 84 -6.05 -10.13 -10.04
C ASP A 84 -7.24 -10.74 -9.29
N LEU A 85 -7.17 -10.99 -7.97
CA LEU A 85 -8.29 -11.63 -7.25
C LEU A 85 -9.54 -10.76 -7.31
N ILE A 86 -9.36 -9.47 -7.02
CA ILE A 86 -10.43 -8.48 -7.00
C ILE A 86 -10.05 -7.32 -7.93
N LEU A 87 -10.96 -6.97 -8.86
CA LEU A 87 -10.87 -5.77 -9.67
C LEU A 87 -11.98 -4.79 -9.27
N LEU A 88 -11.59 -3.63 -8.77
CA LEU A 88 -12.54 -2.56 -8.47
C LEU A 88 -12.77 -1.70 -9.71
N GLY A 89 -14.05 -1.52 -10.03
CA GLY A 89 -14.52 -0.65 -11.08
C GLY A 89 -14.23 0.82 -10.80
N LYS A 90 -14.61 1.66 -11.76
CA LYS A 90 -14.53 3.10 -11.59
C LYS A 90 -15.51 3.57 -10.51
N ASP A 91 -15.06 4.45 -9.62
CA ASP A 91 -15.89 5.07 -8.58
C ASP A 91 -16.50 4.03 -7.59
N ALA A 92 -15.93 2.82 -7.49
CA ALA A 92 -16.42 1.78 -6.59
C ALA A 92 -15.87 1.98 -5.17
N ASP A 93 -16.76 1.94 -4.17
CA ASP A 93 -16.41 2.05 -2.75
C ASP A 93 -16.54 0.68 -2.06
N VAL A 94 -15.40 0.04 -1.76
CA VAL A 94 -15.36 -1.33 -1.26
C VAL A 94 -14.78 -1.42 0.13
N THR A 95 -15.39 -2.24 0.98
CA THR A 95 -14.84 -2.63 2.29
C THR A 95 -14.71 -4.13 2.37
N LEU A 96 -13.52 -4.62 2.73
CA LEU A 96 -13.23 -6.02 3.00
C LEU A 96 -12.99 -6.19 4.51
N LYS A 97 -13.64 -7.18 5.13
CA LYS A 97 -13.53 -7.42 6.57
C LYS A 97 -13.21 -8.87 6.88
N ASN A 98 -12.21 -9.08 7.75
CA ASN A 98 -11.90 -10.36 8.40
C ASN A 98 -11.75 -11.55 7.44
N LEU A 99 -11.03 -11.35 6.34
CA LEU A 99 -10.78 -12.39 5.35
C LEU A 99 -9.32 -12.39 4.90
N THR A 100 -8.87 -13.48 4.29
CA THR A 100 -7.55 -13.58 3.67
C THR A 100 -7.69 -13.66 2.15
N LEU A 101 -6.95 -12.83 1.43
CA LEU A 101 -6.74 -12.91 -0.02
C LEU A 101 -5.39 -13.55 -0.31
N THR A 102 -5.35 -14.63 -1.09
CA THR A 102 -4.09 -15.35 -1.40
C THR A 102 -3.95 -15.71 -2.88
N ASP A 103 -2.71 -15.86 -3.33
CA ASP A 103 -2.37 -16.33 -4.68
C ASP A 103 -3.04 -15.48 -5.80
N GLY A 104 -3.03 -14.16 -5.64
CA GLY A 104 -3.42 -13.22 -6.71
C GLY A 104 -2.24 -12.90 -7.64
N ALA A 105 -2.53 -12.41 -8.85
CA ALA A 105 -1.53 -11.60 -9.56
C ALA A 105 -1.30 -10.32 -8.75
N ASN A 106 -2.38 -9.56 -8.55
CA ASN A 106 -2.51 -8.64 -7.41
C ASN A 106 -3.62 -9.13 -6.49
N GLY A 107 -3.52 -8.84 -5.20
CA GLY A 107 -4.62 -9.10 -4.25
C GLY A 107 -5.84 -8.24 -4.58
N VAL A 108 -5.64 -6.92 -4.66
CA VAL A 108 -6.66 -5.97 -5.12
C VAL A 108 -6.09 -5.03 -6.17
N LYS A 109 -6.78 -4.94 -7.30
CA LYS A 109 -6.50 -3.94 -8.33
C LYS A 109 -7.62 -2.92 -8.39
N MET A 110 -7.27 -1.65 -8.23
CA MET A 110 -8.23 -0.57 -8.27
C MET A 110 -8.28 0.08 -9.65
N GLY A 111 -9.50 0.35 -10.10
CA GLY A 111 -9.79 1.24 -11.22
C GLY A 111 -9.46 2.69 -10.90
N ASN A 112 -10.34 3.62 -11.25
CA ASN A 112 -10.10 5.05 -11.02
C ASN A 112 -11.10 5.61 -10.01
N SER A 113 -10.61 6.46 -9.11
CA SER A 113 -11.43 7.30 -8.24
C SER A 113 -12.40 6.54 -7.32
N GLY A 114 -12.07 5.30 -6.96
CA GLY A 114 -12.80 4.50 -5.97
C GLY A 114 -12.15 4.55 -4.59
N SER A 115 -12.74 3.82 -3.64
CA SER A 115 -12.17 3.62 -2.31
C SER A 115 -12.08 2.13 -1.94
N LEU A 116 -11.05 1.80 -1.16
CA LEU A 116 -10.87 0.47 -0.56
C LEU A 116 -10.60 0.64 0.94
N SER A 117 -11.40 0.00 1.77
CA SER A 117 -11.15 -0.14 3.21
C SER A 117 -10.84 -1.60 3.52
N LEU A 118 -9.70 -1.85 4.17
CA LEU A 118 -9.31 -3.15 4.68
C LEU A 118 -9.41 -3.16 6.20
N GLU A 119 -10.31 -3.97 6.75
CA GLU A 119 -10.56 -4.11 8.20
C GLU A 119 -10.23 -5.55 8.64
N GLY A 120 -9.10 -5.78 9.31
CA GLY A 120 -8.66 -7.14 9.66
C GLY A 120 -8.51 -8.08 8.45
N THR A 121 -8.17 -7.52 7.29
CA THR A 121 -8.01 -8.27 6.03
C THR A 121 -6.55 -8.48 5.71
N ASP A 122 -6.18 -9.72 5.41
CA ASP A 122 -4.82 -10.10 5.04
C ASP A 122 -4.68 -10.30 3.53
N ILE A 123 -3.57 -9.87 2.94
CA ILE A 123 -3.28 -10.07 1.50
C ILE A 123 -1.88 -10.66 1.34
N ASN A 124 -1.83 -11.92 0.91
CA ASN A 124 -0.61 -12.71 0.93
C ASN A 124 -0.32 -13.40 -0.40
N ASP A 125 0.96 -13.71 -0.61
CA ASP A 125 1.42 -14.62 -1.68
C ASP A 125 0.99 -14.18 -3.10
N SER A 126 0.87 -12.86 -3.34
CA SER A 126 0.60 -12.35 -4.70
C SER A 126 1.88 -12.32 -5.54
N SER A 127 1.78 -12.68 -6.82
CA SER A 127 2.95 -12.65 -7.74
C SER A 127 3.36 -11.23 -8.18
N GLU A 128 2.52 -10.24 -7.93
CA GLU A 128 2.82 -8.81 -8.08
C GLU A 128 2.63 -8.11 -6.72
N TYR A 129 1.67 -7.18 -6.59
CA TYR A 129 1.46 -6.38 -5.39
C TYR A 129 0.28 -6.86 -4.57
N ALA A 130 0.27 -6.58 -3.26
CA ALA A 130 -0.96 -6.73 -2.48
C ALA A 130 -2.06 -5.80 -3.03
N ILE A 131 -1.71 -4.53 -3.29
CA ILE A 131 -2.61 -3.53 -3.86
C ILE A 131 -1.94 -2.79 -5.02
N ALA A 132 -2.64 -2.72 -6.16
CA ALA A 132 -2.26 -1.88 -7.29
C ALA A 132 -3.36 -0.88 -7.63
N ALA A 133 -3.06 0.42 -7.61
CA ALA A 133 -4.07 1.48 -7.79
C ALA A 133 -3.63 2.58 -8.77
N ARG A 134 -4.61 3.13 -9.52
CA ARG A 134 -4.36 4.18 -10.51
C ARG A 134 -5.39 5.31 -10.46
N ASN A 135 -4.96 6.55 -10.67
CA ASN A 135 -5.84 7.70 -10.89
C ASN A 135 -6.86 7.97 -9.76
N GLY A 136 -6.34 8.45 -8.62
CA GLY A 136 -7.17 9.16 -7.66
C GLY A 136 -7.97 8.30 -6.69
N ASN A 137 -7.51 7.09 -6.35
CA ASN A 137 -8.18 6.24 -5.35
C ASN A 137 -7.81 6.63 -3.91
N THR A 138 -8.65 6.22 -2.97
CA THR A 138 -8.35 6.25 -1.52
C THR A 138 -8.28 4.82 -1.00
N ILE A 139 -7.23 4.50 -0.23
CA ILE A 139 -7.03 3.19 0.39
C ILE A 139 -6.83 3.43 1.88
N ASP A 140 -7.69 2.85 2.70
CA ASP A 140 -7.60 2.87 4.15
C ASP A 140 -7.29 1.45 4.65
N ILE A 141 -6.19 1.31 5.38
CA ILE A 141 -5.69 0.02 5.88
C ILE A 141 -5.70 0.09 7.41
N SER A 142 -6.53 -0.76 8.02
CA SER A 142 -6.58 -0.91 9.47
C SER A 142 -5.29 -1.50 10.04
N ALA A 143 -5.04 -1.29 11.34
CA ALA A 143 -3.82 -1.75 12.00
C ALA A 143 -3.73 -3.27 12.15
N ASP A 144 -4.84 -3.98 11.98
CA ASP A 144 -4.96 -5.44 12.03
C ASP A 144 -4.99 -6.09 10.63
N SER A 145 -4.86 -5.31 9.56
CA SER A 145 -4.61 -5.81 8.21
C SER A 145 -3.13 -6.04 7.96
N THR A 146 -2.76 -7.18 7.35
CA THR A 146 -1.35 -7.51 7.07
C THR A 146 -1.09 -7.87 5.61
N PHE A 147 0.11 -7.57 5.13
CA PHE A 147 0.61 -8.00 3.82
C PHE A 147 1.88 -8.83 3.98
N ALA A 148 1.94 -10.00 3.35
CA ALA A 148 3.12 -10.85 3.39
C ALA A 148 3.39 -11.56 2.06
N ASN A 149 4.67 -11.78 1.75
CA ASN A 149 5.12 -12.56 0.60
C ASN A 149 4.54 -12.11 -0.76
N ASN A 150 4.29 -10.82 -0.95
CA ASN A 150 3.89 -10.29 -2.25
C ASN A 150 5.15 -9.94 -3.05
N ASP A 151 5.36 -10.61 -4.18
CA ASP A 151 6.65 -10.65 -4.89
C ASP A 151 7.15 -9.27 -5.34
N ALA A 152 6.26 -8.40 -5.80
CA ALA A 152 6.62 -7.03 -6.19
C ALA A 152 6.49 -6.02 -5.04
N GLY A 153 5.77 -6.37 -3.97
CA GLY A 153 5.66 -5.58 -2.75
C GLY A 153 4.24 -5.39 -2.23
N ALA A 154 4.11 -4.48 -1.28
CA ALA A 154 2.84 -4.13 -0.67
C ALA A 154 1.96 -3.36 -1.65
N ILE A 155 2.45 -2.23 -2.15
CA ILE A 155 1.60 -1.23 -2.81
C ILE A 155 2.29 -0.65 -4.05
N SER A 156 1.56 -0.58 -5.17
CA SER A 156 1.93 0.19 -6.36
C SER A 156 0.89 1.25 -6.69
N LEU A 157 1.29 2.54 -6.67
CA LEU A 157 0.41 3.68 -6.91
C LEU A 157 0.84 4.48 -8.14
N ASN A 158 -0.13 4.80 -9.00
CA ASN A 158 0.09 5.68 -10.14
C ASN A 158 -0.97 6.78 -10.23
N SER A 159 -0.54 8.04 -10.17
CA SER A 159 -1.35 9.24 -10.29
C SER A 159 -2.38 9.46 -9.17
N ARG A 160 -2.05 10.36 -8.23
CA ARG A 160 -3.00 11.01 -7.30
C ARG A 160 -3.74 10.09 -6.32
N ASN A 161 -3.25 8.89 -6.03
CA ASN A 161 -3.87 8.04 -5.02
C ASN A 161 -3.50 8.49 -3.60
N THR A 162 -4.33 8.16 -2.63
CA THR A 162 -4.08 8.36 -1.19
C THR A 162 -4.12 7.02 -0.49
N VAL A 163 -3.11 6.72 0.33
CA VAL A 163 -3.08 5.56 1.22
C VAL A 163 -2.95 6.06 2.65
N ASN A 164 -3.79 5.56 3.55
CA ASN A 164 -3.67 5.73 4.99
C ASN A 164 -3.56 4.36 5.64
N ALA A 165 -2.43 4.04 6.27
CA ALA A 165 -2.22 2.81 7.01
C ALA A 165 -2.13 3.13 8.50
N ALA A 166 -3.07 2.64 9.30
CA ALA A 166 -3.16 2.91 10.73
C ALA A 166 -2.12 2.13 11.57
N GLY A 167 -1.36 1.22 10.95
CA GLY A 167 -0.38 0.37 11.59
C GLY A 167 0.88 0.22 10.76
N ASP A 168 1.60 -0.87 11.00
CA ASP A 168 2.81 -1.19 10.27
C ASP A 168 2.46 -1.72 8.87
N LEU A 169 3.34 -1.46 7.90
CA LEU A 169 3.17 -1.96 6.53
C LEU A 169 4.40 -2.78 6.14
N ASN A 170 4.18 -3.94 5.52
CA ASN A 170 5.25 -4.87 5.13
C ASN A 170 5.22 -5.14 3.63
N GLY A 171 6.38 -4.98 2.99
CA GLY A 171 6.57 -5.08 1.54
C GLY A 171 6.97 -3.74 0.92
N ALA A 172 7.54 -3.81 -0.28
CA ALA A 172 7.95 -2.62 -1.02
C ALA A 172 6.76 -1.72 -1.39
N ILE A 173 7.02 -0.41 -1.48
CA ILE A 173 6.05 0.58 -1.95
C ILE A 173 6.63 1.31 -3.15
N GLU A 174 5.89 1.30 -4.26
CA GLU A 174 6.17 2.11 -5.44
C GLU A 174 5.11 3.19 -5.62
N VAL A 175 5.53 4.46 -5.67
CA VAL A 175 4.63 5.59 -5.89
C VAL A 175 5.10 6.47 -7.04
N ASN A 176 4.19 6.75 -7.99
CA ASN A 176 4.48 7.56 -9.17
C ASN A 176 3.39 8.61 -9.44
N ASP A 177 3.77 9.87 -9.60
CA ASP A 177 2.91 11.03 -9.90
C ASP A 177 1.90 11.39 -8.79
N ARG A 178 2.30 12.28 -7.88
CA ARG A 178 1.40 13.00 -6.95
C ARG A 178 0.57 12.13 -6.01
N ASN A 179 1.04 10.96 -5.63
CA ASN A 179 0.37 10.16 -4.60
C ASN A 179 0.68 10.69 -3.19
N THR A 180 -0.18 10.35 -2.25
CA THR A 180 0.04 10.56 -0.82
C THR A 180 0.00 9.21 -0.12
N VAL A 181 1.01 8.91 0.68
CA VAL A 181 1.08 7.72 1.52
C VAL A 181 1.36 8.17 2.94
N ASP A 182 0.49 7.81 3.87
CA ASP A 182 0.64 8.05 5.30
C ASP A 182 0.56 6.71 6.03
N ILE A 183 1.63 6.38 6.76
CA ILE A 183 1.76 5.15 7.53
C ILE A 183 2.00 5.58 8.98
N ASP A 184 1.03 5.34 9.86
CA ASP A 184 1.15 5.69 11.28
C ASP A 184 2.22 4.86 12.02
N GLY A 185 2.48 3.65 11.53
CA GLY A 185 3.48 2.72 12.05
C GLY A 185 4.84 2.78 11.39
N SER A 186 5.53 1.64 11.40
CA SER A 186 6.78 1.42 10.68
C SER A 186 6.52 0.83 9.29
N LEU A 187 7.46 1.04 8.38
CA LEU A 187 7.50 0.37 7.08
C LEU A 187 8.66 -0.63 7.06
N THR A 188 8.40 -1.88 6.68
CA THR A 188 9.45 -2.85 6.31
C THR A 188 9.40 -3.11 4.81
N GLY A 189 10.44 -2.73 4.08
CA GLY A 189 10.51 -2.85 2.63
C GLY A 189 11.08 -1.59 1.98
N THR A 190 11.41 -1.70 0.70
CA THR A 190 11.97 -0.58 -0.06
C THR A 190 10.90 0.44 -0.44
N VAL A 191 11.26 1.73 -0.45
CA VAL A 191 10.40 2.80 -0.98
C VAL A 191 10.98 3.33 -2.29
N VAL A 192 10.17 3.34 -3.34
CA VAL A 192 10.51 4.00 -4.61
C VAL A 192 9.47 5.08 -4.92
N GLY A 193 9.92 6.32 -5.01
CA GLY A 193 9.06 7.47 -5.30
C GLY A 193 9.49 8.26 -6.52
N ASP A 194 8.59 8.45 -7.49
CA ASP A 194 8.81 9.33 -8.65
C ASP A 194 7.71 10.37 -8.81
N ASP A 195 8.11 11.63 -9.00
CA ASP A 195 7.23 12.75 -9.28
C ASP A 195 6.22 13.14 -8.20
N LEU A 196 6.59 14.11 -7.37
CA LEU A 196 5.65 14.90 -6.57
C LEU A 196 4.83 14.10 -5.54
N ASN A 197 5.30 12.93 -5.12
CA ASN A 197 4.61 12.18 -4.07
C ASN A 197 4.90 12.78 -2.69
N THR A 198 3.99 12.54 -1.76
CA THR A 198 4.20 12.78 -0.33
C THR A 198 4.14 11.44 0.39
N ILE A 199 5.19 11.10 1.13
CA ILE A 199 5.32 9.86 1.88
C ILE A 199 5.64 10.22 3.32
N SER A 200 4.83 9.70 4.24
CA SER A 200 4.94 9.89 5.69
C SER A 200 4.98 8.52 6.35
N ILE A 201 6.03 8.26 7.13
CA ILE A 201 6.21 7.04 7.92
C ILE A 201 6.36 7.50 9.37
N GLY A 202 5.44 7.10 10.24
CA GLY A 202 5.31 7.61 11.60
C GLY A 202 6.43 7.17 12.53
N LYS A 203 7.10 6.06 12.21
CA LYS A 203 8.24 5.49 12.95
C LYS A 203 9.40 5.19 11.99
N ASP A 204 9.91 3.97 12.02
CA ASP A 204 11.04 3.51 11.23
C ASP A 204 10.66 3.17 9.79
N ALA A 205 11.58 3.47 8.88
CA ALA A 205 11.63 2.88 7.55
C ALA A 205 12.77 1.88 7.48
N VAL A 206 12.45 0.58 7.49
CA VAL A 206 13.41 -0.52 7.40
C VAL A 206 13.54 -0.95 5.95
N GLY A 207 14.68 -0.62 5.34
CA GLY A 207 14.98 -0.85 3.93
C GLY A 207 15.33 0.42 3.16
N ASP A 208 15.77 0.24 1.92
CA ASP A 208 16.28 1.33 1.10
C ASP A 208 15.17 2.27 0.61
N ILE A 209 15.48 3.57 0.59
CA ILE A 209 14.61 4.60 0.05
C ILE A 209 15.25 5.25 -1.18
N THR A 210 14.54 5.19 -2.31
CA THR A 210 14.91 5.84 -3.57
C THR A 210 13.85 6.85 -4.01
N LEU A 211 14.20 8.14 -4.04
CA LEU A 211 13.33 9.22 -4.49
C LEU A 211 13.88 9.89 -5.74
N HIS A 212 13.17 9.83 -6.85
CA HIS A 212 13.66 10.37 -8.12
C HIS A 212 13.47 11.88 -8.25
N ARG A 213 12.23 12.38 -8.28
CA ARG A 213 11.98 13.81 -8.54
C ARG A 213 10.88 14.41 -7.67
N SER A 214 11.26 15.47 -6.96
CA SER A 214 10.32 16.39 -6.29
C SER A 214 9.36 15.73 -5.30
N ASN A 215 9.76 14.64 -4.68
CA ASN A 215 8.99 13.99 -3.62
C ASN A 215 9.21 14.69 -2.28
N ASN A 216 8.24 14.54 -1.39
CA ASN A 216 8.36 14.87 0.03
C ASN A 216 8.36 13.57 0.82
N LEU A 217 9.36 13.37 1.66
CA LEU A 217 9.47 12.24 2.58
C LEU A 217 9.62 12.74 4.01
N THR A 218 8.85 12.18 4.93
CA THR A 218 9.04 12.31 6.37
C THR A 218 9.10 10.92 6.99
N VAL A 219 10.14 10.68 7.80
CA VAL A 219 10.31 9.48 8.61
C VAL A 219 10.40 9.93 10.06
N GLY A 220 9.53 9.39 10.90
CA GLY A 220 9.31 9.83 12.28
C GLY A 220 10.36 9.38 13.27
N ASP A 221 11.18 8.40 12.89
CA ASP A 221 12.33 7.92 13.66
C ASP A 221 13.51 7.70 12.68
N ASP A 222 13.87 6.45 12.40
CA ASP A 222 15.06 6.07 11.64
C ASP A 222 14.77 5.61 10.19
N ILE A 223 15.78 5.75 9.33
CA ILE A 223 15.93 4.93 8.12
C ILE A 223 16.99 3.85 8.41
N ASP A 224 16.55 2.61 8.61
CA ASP A 224 17.43 1.43 8.69
C ASP A 224 17.71 0.90 7.28
N GLY A 225 18.54 1.64 6.55
CA GLY A 225 18.91 1.38 5.16
C GLY A 225 19.54 2.60 4.50
N SER A 226 19.72 2.53 3.18
CA SER A 226 20.31 3.61 2.39
C SER A 226 19.26 4.62 1.88
N LEU A 227 19.65 5.90 1.79
CA LEU A 227 18.85 6.96 1.18
C LEU A 227 19.46 7.42 -0.16
N THR A 228 18.73 7.24 -1.26
CA THR A 228 19.07 7.81 -2.56
C THR A 228 18.03 8.83 -3.00
N ALA A 229 18.43 10.10 -3.14
CA ALA A 229 17.55 11.17 -3.61
C ALA A 229 18.09 11.81 -4.89
N GLY A 230 17.31 11.80 -5.96
CA GLY A 230 17.60 12.43 -7.25
C GLY A 230 17.50 13.95 -7.19
N ASP A 231 16.46 14.51 -7.79
CA ASP A 231 16.33 15.95 -8.01
C ASP A 231 15.13 16.57 -7.29
N GLY A 232 15.39 17.59 -6.46
CA GLY A 232 14.35 18.49 -5.94
C GLY A 232 13.49 17.91 -4.83
N ASN A 233 13.92 16.84 -4.14
CA ASN A 233 13.16 16.21 -3.07
C ASN A 233 13.31 17.00 -1.74
N THR A 234 12.30 16.92 -0.89
CA THR A 234 12.35 17.39 0.49
C THR A 234 12.27 16.18 1.41
N ILE A 235 13.29 15.98 2.25
CA ILE A 235 13.42 14.79 3.09
C ILE A 235 13.68 15.23 4.53
N SER A 236 12.92 14.65 5.46
CA SER A 236 13.10 14.83 6.89
C SER A 236 13.13 13.46 7.57
N VAL A 237 14.21 13.17 8.27
CA VAL A 237 14.38 11.98 9.12
C VAL A 237 14.60 12.47 10.54
N ALA A 238 13.81 11.95 11.47
CA ALA A 238 13.77 12.50 12.82
C ALA A 238 15.01 12.16 13.65
N ASP A 239 15.61 11.00 13.41
CA ASP A 239 16.83 10.56 14.08
C ASP A 239 17.90 10.18 13.04
N ASP A 240 18.11 8.91 12.74
CA ASP A 240 19.26 8.43 11.96
C ASP A 240 18.94 7.96 10.53
N ILE A 241 19.95 8.03 9.67
CA ILE A 241 20.07 7.20 8.47
C ILE A 241 21.23 6.23 8.74
N TYR A 242 20.97 4.93 8.86
CA TYR A 242 21.99 3.97 9.32
C TYR A 242 23.08 3.65 8.29
N GLU A 243 22.82 3.83 6.99
CA GLU A 243 23.80 3.57 5.92
C GLU A 243 24.17 4.86 5.17
N ASP A 244 24.22 4.79 3.84
CA ASP A 244 24.64 5.87 2.96
C ASP A 244 23.51 6.86 2.65
N ALA A 245 23.90 8.12 2.45
CA ALA A 245 23.03 9.12 1.82
C ALA A 245 23.63 9.63 0.51
N THR A 246 22.98 9.32 -0.61
CA THR A 246 23.36 9.79 -1.95
C THR A 246 22.36 10.80 -2.49
N LEU A 247 22.80 12.05 -2.63
CA LEU A 247 21.96 13.19 -2.99
C LEU A 247 22.37 13.80 -4.34
N GLY A 248 21.42 13.85 -5.27
CA GLY A 248 21.53 14.48 -6.56
C GLY A 248 21.50 16.00 -6.44
N ARG A 249 20.47 16.67 -6.98
CA ARG A 249 20.46 18.14 -7.05
C ARG A 249 19.24 18.73 -6.41
N LYS A 250 19.40 19.91 -5.80
CA LYS A 250 18.27 20.71 -5.28
C LYS A 250 17.43 20.00 -4.23
N ASN A 251 17.99 18.99 -3.55
CA ASN A 251 17.31 18.36 -2.43
C ASN A 251 17.47 19.23 -1.19
N THR A 252 16.44 19.23 -0.36
CA THR A 252 16.48 19.72 1.01
C THR A 252 16.42 18.50 1.92
N VAL A 253 17.44 18.26 2.73
CA VAL A 253 17.53 17.09 3.62
C VAL A 253 17.80 17.54 5.04
N THR A 254 17.00 17.07 5.98
CA THR A 254 17.24 17.20 7.42
C THR A 254 17.29 15.82 8.05
N VAL A 255 18.35 15.55 8.81
CA VAL A 255 18.55 14.34 9.61
C VAL A 255 18.79 14.78 11.04
N GLY A 256 18.08 14.17 11.99
CA GLY A 256 18.06 14.60 13.39
C GLY A 256 19.38 14.40 14.10
N ASP A 257 19.97 13.21 13.96
CA ASP A 257 21.26 12.88 14.55
C ASP A 257 22.27 12.53 13.47
N ARG A 258 22.37 11.28 13.01
CA ARG A 258 23.52 10.81 12.25
C ARG A 258 23.19 10.29 10.85
N ILE A 259 24.17 10.42 9.95
CA ILE A 259 24.28 9.57 8.75
C ILE A 259 25.38 8.54 9.03
N GLY A 260 25.01 7.27 8.94
CA GLY A 260 25.75 6.14 9.48
C GLY A 260 27.09 5.90 8.81
N ASP A 261 27.14 6.09 7.50
CA ASP A 261 28.31 5.84 6.65
C ASP A 261 28.62 7.07 5.76
N ASP A 262 28.56 6.95 4.42
CA ASP A 262 28.99 8.01 3.50
C ASP A 262 27.88 9.03 3.18
N LEU A 263 28.28 10.30 3.03
CA LEU A 263 27.43 11.35 2.46
C LEU A 263 27.96 11.83 1.10
N THR A 264 27.30 11.40 0.02
CA THR A 264 27.61 11.82 -1.35
C THR A 264 26.62 12.87 -1.84
N ILE A 265 27.10 14.05 -2.23
CA ILE A 265 26.28 15.21 -2.59
C ILE A 265 26.70 15.77 -3.95
N LYS A 266 25.79 15.89 -4.91
CA LYS A 266 26.09 16.58 -6.18
C LYS A 266 26.03 18.10 -6.01
N SER A 267 24.92 18.76 -6.32
CA SER A 267 24.93 20.24 -6.39
C SER A 267 23.62 20.89 -5.99
N LYS A 268 23.72 22.08 -5.36
CA LYS A 268 22.56 22.91 -4.99
C LYS A 268 21.65 22.29 -3.95
N ASN A 269 22.16 21.40 -3.11
CA ASN A 269 21.41 20.84 -2.00
C ASN A 269 21.56 21.72 -0.75
N THR A 270 20.54 21.68 0.10
CA THR A 270 20.57 22.23 1.46
C THR A 270 20.44 21.05 2.42
N ILE A 271 21.47 20.80 3.21
CA ILE A 271 21.57 19.61 4.07
C ILE A 271 21.88 20.05 5.50
N ASN A 272 21.10 19.53 6.44
CA ASN A 272 21.31 19.70 7.87
C ASN A 272 21.33 18.33 8.55
N VAL A 273 22.43 18.02 9.23
CA VAL A 273 22.59 16.80 10.05
C VAL A 273 22.90 17.27 11.46
N GLY A 274 22.06 16.92 12.43
CA GLY A 274 22.19 17.42 13.80
C GLY A 274 23.42 16.87 14.55
N GLY A 275 23.87 15.68 14.17
CA GLY A 275 25.01 14.95 14.73
C GLY A 275 26.10 14.68 13.70
N ASP A 276 26.58 13.44 13.69
CA ASP A 276 27.80 13.02 12.99
C ASP A 276 27.53 12.53 11.55
N ILE A 277 28.57 12.52 10.73
CA ILE A 277 28.64 11.68 9.52
C ILE A 277 29.69 10.61 9.79
N GLY A 278 29.36 9.36 9.48
CA GLY A 278 30.15 8.22 9.92
C GLY A 278 31.51 8.06 9.27
N ASP A 279 31.59 8.33 7.96
CA ASP A 279 32.83 8.24 7.20
C ASP A 279 33.03 9.48 6.31
N ASP A 280 33.00 9.35 4.97
CA ASP A 280 33.43 10.41 4.08
C ASP A 280 32.28 11.34 3.61
N ILE A 281 32.64 12.61 3.37
CA ILE A 281 31.78 13.56 2.67
C ILE A 281 32.35 13.86 1.28
N SER A 282 31.61 13.44 0.26
CA SER A 282 31.93 13.73 -1.14
C SER A 282 30.95 14.76 -1.71
N ALA A 283 31.31 16.05 -1.64
CA ALA A 283 30.43 17.15 -2.05
C ALA A 283 30.89 17.87 -3.33
N GLY A 284 29.96 18.06 -4.27
CA GLY A 284 30.12 18.93 -5.43
C GLY A 284 29.84 20.41 -5.13
N ASN A 285 29.53 21.18 -6.18
CA ASN A 285 29.43 22.63 -6.09
C ASN A 285 28.08 23.14 -5.58
N TRP A 286 28.12 24.30 -4.91
CA TRP A 286 26.94 25.09 -4.49
C TRP A 286 26.01 24.39 -3.52
N ASN A 287 26.54 23.53 -2.65
CA ASN A 287 25.77 22.94 -1.55
C ASN A 287 25.87 23.84 -0.31
N GLU A 288 24.81 23.84 0.48
CA GLU A 288 24.82 24.35 1.85
C GLU A 288 24.75 23.15 2.78
N LEU A 289 25.77 23.01 3.63
CA LEU A 289 25.95 21.87 4.51
C LEU A 289 26.15 22.36 5.94
N THR A 290 25.30 21.91 6.85
CA THR A 290 25.43 22.13 8.29
C THR A 290 25.50 20.77 8.98
N ILE A 291 26.60 20.52 9.69
CA ILE A 291 26.82 19.32 10.50
C ILE A 291 27.03 19.78 11.94
N GLY A 292 26.20 19.30 12.86
CA GLY A 292 26.31 19.66 14.28
C GLY A 292 27.42 18.90 15.00
N GLY A 293 27.74 17.70 14.54
CA GLY A 293 28.77 16.82 15.07
C GLY A 293 30.08 16.82 14.27
N ASN A 294 30.76 15.68 14.30
CA ASN A 294 32.00 15.40 13.61
C ASN A 294 31.76 14.81 12.22
N VAL A 295 32.84 14.83 11.45
CA VAL A 295 33.07 14.04 10.24
C VAL A 295 34.34 13.25 10.52
#